data_AF-A0A7C4SYT4-F1
#
_entry.id   AF-A0A7C4SYT4-F1
#
_cell.length_a   1.000
_cell.length_b   1.000
_cell.length_c   1.000
_cell.angle_alpha   90.00
_cell.angle_beta   90.00
_cell.angle_gamma   90.00
#
_symmetry.space_group_name_H-M   'P 1'
#
loop_
_entity.id
_entity.type
_entity.pdbx_description
1 polymer ?
#
loop_
_entity_poly.entity_id
_entity_poly.type
_entity_poly.pdbx_seq_one_letter_code
_entity_poly.pdbx_strand_id
1 'polypeptide(L)' 'MNTPVKLTALTPDELARLLSRASRRAVSGQDVLAISESAGIFKNGTINLIEYTAFLARETAGGSD' A
#
# COMPACT_ATOMS: atom_id res chain seq x y z
N MET A 1 21.99 -1.83 -9.53
CA MET A 1 21.68 -0.41 -9.28
C MET A 1 20.54 -0.37 -8.28
N ASN A 2 20.74 0.23 -7.11
CA ASN A 2 19.67 0.42 -6.12
C ASN A 2 18.90 1.68 -6.50
N THR A 3 17.82 1.54 -7.26
CA THR A 3 16.91 2.66 -7.51
C THR A 3 16.31 3.09 -6.17
N PRO A 4 16.39 4.38 -5.79
CA PRO A 4 15.80 4.84 -4.55
C PRO A 4 14.28 4.62 -4.59
N VAL A 5 13.75 3.95 -3.57
CA VAL A 5 12.30 3.71 -3.44
C VAL A 5 11.65 5.04 -3.05
N LYS A 6 10.78 5.56 -3.92
CA LYS A 6 10.00 6.76 -3.64
C LYS A 6 8.74 6.39 -2.86
N LEU A 7 8.82 6.40 -1.53
CA LEU A 7 7.74 5.96 -0.63
C LEU A 7 6.39 6.67 -0.86
N THR A 8 6.43 7.89 -1.41
CA THR A 8 5.24 8.71 -1.68
C THR A 8 4.62 8.49 -3.06
N ALA A 9 5.23 7.66 -3.91
CA ALA A 9 4.74 7.40 -5.26
C ALA A 9 5.14 5.99 -5.72
N LEU A 10 4.42 4.99 -5.22
CA LEU A 10 4.62 3.58 -5.55
C LEU A 10 3.48 3.09 -6.44
N THR A 11 3.78 2.36 -7.51
CA THR A 11 2.76 1.57 -8.20
C THR A 11 2.23 0.47 -7.27
N PRO A 12 1.02 -0.07 -7.52
CA PRO A 12 0.47 -1.18 -6.74
C PRO A 12 1.43 -2.37 -6.63
N ASP A 13 2.12 -2.70 -7.73
CA ASP A 13 3.08 -3.80 -7.76
C ASP A 13 4.37 -3.50 -6.98
N GLU A 14 4.86 -2.26 -7.01
CA GLU A 14 6.01 -1.86 -6.19
C GLU A 14 5.69 -1.91 -4.71
N LEU A 15 4.51 -1.42 -4.33
CA LEU A 15 4.04 -1.47 -2.96
C LEU A 15 3.81 -2.92 -2.52
N ALA A 16 3.17 -3.76 -3.33
CA ALA A 16 3.01 -5.19 -3.05
C ALA A 16 4.35 -5.90 -2.85
N ARG A 17 5.36 -5.62 -3.69
CA ARG A 17 6.73 -6.14 -3.51
C ARG A 17 7.37 -5.67 -2.20
N LEU A 18 7.21 -4.39 -1.86
CA LEU A 18 7.73 -3.83 -0.62
C LEU A 18 7.08 -4.49 0.61
N LEU A 19 5.76 -4.56 0.64
CA LEU A 19 4.98 -5.18 1.72
C LEU A 19 5.28 -6.68 1.84
N SER A 20 5.45 -7.38 0.71
CA SER A 20 5.78 -8.80 0.73
C SER A 20 7.13 -9.07 1.38
N ARG A 21 8.15 -8.26 1.04
CA ARG A 21 9.48 -8.33 1.64
C ARG A 21 9.46 -8.00 3.12
N ALA A 22 8.72 -6.97 3.52
CA ALA A 22 8.63 -6.54 4.91
C ALA A 22 7.88 -7.55 5.80
N SER A 23 6.77 -8.10 5.31
CA SER A 23 5.92 -9.04 6.06
C SER A 23 6.38 -10.49 5.98
N ARG A 24 7.31 -10.84 5.07
CA ARG A 24 7.66 -12.22 4.70
C ARG A 24 6.44 -13.05 4.27
N ARG A 25 5.45 -12.41 3.64
CA ARG A 25 4.23 -13.03 3.09
C ARG A 25 4.03 -12.57 1.66
N ALA A 26 3.34 -13.37 0.84
CA ALA A 26 2.95 -12.92 -0.49
C ALA A 26 1.81 -11.90 -0.37
N VAL A 27 1.98 -10.75 -1.01
CA VAL A 27 0.95 -9.70 -1.16
C VAL A 27 0.73 -9.46 -2.65
N SER A 28 -0.52 -9.47 -3.09
CA SER A 28 -0.89 -9.22 -4.49
C SER A 28 -0.94 -7.72 -4.80
N GLY A 29 -0.46 -7.33 -5.98
CA GLY A 29 -0.63 -5.96 -6.49
C GLY A 29 -2.11 -5.60 -6.73
N GLN A 30 -2.94 -6.59 -7.10
CA GLN A 30 -4.38 -6.37 -7.28
C GLN A 30 -5.08 -6.08 -5.95
N ASP A 31 -4.71 -6.77 -4.88
CA ASP A 31 -5.26 -6.52 -3.54
C ASP A 31 -4.86 -5.12 -3.06
N VAL A 32 -3.59 -4.75 -3.25
CA VAL A 32 -3.09 -3.41 -2.92
C VAL A 32 -3.84 -2.33 -3.69
N LEU A 33 -4.12 -2.54 -4.99
CA LEU A 33 -4.91 -1.63 -5.80
C LEU A 33 -6.34 -1.50 -5.25
N ALA A 34 -7.03 -2.62 -5.04
CA ALA A 34 -8.41 -2.62 -4.56
C ALA A 34 -8.56 -1.91 -3.20
N ILE A 35 -7.62 -2.15 -2.27
CA ILE A 35 -7.56 -1.46 -0.98
C ILE A 35 -7.36 0.05 -1.17
N SER A 36 -6.43 0.44 -2.05
CA SER A 36 -6.09 1.84 -2.30
C SER A 36 -7.22 2.61 -2.99
N GLU A 37 -7.97 1.94 -3.88
CA GLU A 37 -9.16 2.48 -4.53
C GLU A 37 -10.30 2.67 -3.53
N SER A 38 -10.57 1.66 -2.70
CA SER A 38 -11.55 1.73 -1.59
C SER A 38 -11.23 2.88 -0.62
N ALA A 39 -9.96 3.08 -0.33
CA ALA A 39 -9.48 4.15 0.54
C ALA A 39 -9.44 5.54 -0.13
N GLY A 40 -9.62 5.64 -1.45
CA GLY A 40 -9.54 6.91 -2.20
C GLY A 40 -8.12 7.51 -2.28
N ILE A 41 -7.08 6.69 -2.11
CA ILE A 41 -5.67 7.11 -2.05
C ILE A 41 -4.86 6.71 -3.29
N PHE A 42 -5.46 5.97 -4.22
CA PHE A 42 -4.85 5.70 -5.52
C PHE A 42 -4.96 6.95 -6.42
N LYS A 43 -3.82 7.58 -6.72
CA LYS A 43 -3.77 8.84 -7.48
C LYS A 43 -2.67 8.80 -8.52
N ASN A 44 -3.01 9.15 -9.75
CA ASN A 44 -2.09 9.23 -10.89
C ASN A 44 -1.25 7.95 -11.08
N GLY A 45 -1.86 6.77 -10.89
CA GLY A 45 -1.19 5.47 -11.02
C GLY A 45 -0.29 5.10 -9.84
N THR A 46 -0.29 5.88 -8.77
CA THR A 46 0.61 5.69 -7.62
C THR A 46 -0.13 5.75 -6.29
N ILE A 47 0.53 5.21 -5.27
CA ILE A 47 0.08 5.12 -3.88
C ILE A 47 1.17 5.72 -3.01
N ASN A 48 0.77 6.57 -2.06
CA ASN A 48 1.64 7.05 -1.00
C ASN A 48 1.59 6.06 0.17
N LEU A 49 2.73 5.45 0.51
CA LEU A 49 2.82 4.47 1.60
C LEU A 49 2.35 5.03 2.94
N ILE A 50 2.54 6.34 3.19
CA ILE A 50 2.13 6.98 4.44
C ILE A 50 0.60 7.00 4.54
N GLU A 51 -0.08 7.39 3.46
CA GLU A 51 -1.56 7.39 3.40
C GLU A 51 -2.11 5.97 3.48
N TYR A 52 -1.47 5.01 2.80
CA TYR A 52 -1.83 3.60 2.86
C TYR A 52 -1.72 3.04 4.28
N THR A 53 -0.64 3.35 4.98
CA THR A 53 -0.43 2.91 6.37
C THR A 53 -1.43 3.56 7.33
N ALA A 54 -1.71 4.86 7.16
CA ALA A 54 -2.70 5.57 7.96
C ALA A 54 -4.11 4.99 7.77
N PHE A 55 -4.47 4.65 6.53
CA PHE A 55 -5.72 3.94 6.23
C PHE A 55 -5.79 2.59 6.95
N LEU A 56 -4.77 1.73 6.79
CA LEU A 56 -4.75 0.43 7.45
C LEU A 56 -4.82 0.53 8.97
N ALA A 57 -4.08 1.48 9.57
CA ALA A 57 -4.13 1.72 11.00
C ALA A 57 -5.55 2.07 11.47
N ARG A 58 -6.26 2.93 10.72
CA ARG A 58 -7.67 3.26 10.98
C ARG A 58 -8.57 2.03 10.90
N GLU A 59 -8.47 1.23 9.85
CA GLU A 59 -9.30 0.04 9.66
C GLU A 59 -9.05 -1.02 10.75
N THR A 60 -7.79 -1.20 11.17
CA THR A 60 -7.46 -2.12 12.27
C THR A 60 -7.92 -1.61 13.64
N ALA A 61 -7.96 -0.28 13.83
CA ALA A 61 -8.45 0.33 15.07
C ALA A 61 -9.98 0.37 15.14
N GLY A 62 -10.67 0.41 13.99
CA GLY A 62 -12.13 0.42 13.88
C GLY A 62 -12.79 -0.96 13.91
N GLY A 63 -12.03 -2.05 14.05
CA GLY A 63 -12.54 -3.44 14.09
C GLY A 63 -13.26 -3.85 15.38
N SER A 64 -13.90 -2.92 16.08
CA SER A 64 -14.81 -3.19 17.20
C SER A 64 -15.99 -2.23 17.11
N ASP A 65 -16.98 -2.61 16.30
CA ASP A 65 -18.39 -2.40 16.62
C ASP A 65 -19.19 -3.59 16.06
#